data_AF-A0A1G1JVI9-F1
#
_entry.id   AF-A0A1G1JVI9-F1
#
_cell.length_a   1.000
_cell.length_b   1.000
_cell.length_c   1.000
_cell.angle_alpha   90.00
_cell.angle_beta   90.00
_cell.angle_gamma   90.00
#
_symmetry.space_group_name_H-M   'P 1'
#
loop_
_entity.id
_entity.type
_entity.pdbx_description
1 polymer ?
#
loop_
_entity_poly.entity_id
_entity_poly.type
_entity_poly.pdbx_seq_one_letter_code
_entity_poly.pdbx_strand_id
1 'polypeptide(L)'
;MPEEKNCTICGKPFLANKYRPNQVICSSLECQYQRQLNNMKSWRGKNPNYFRYREARDTSWKETCKQRSLDWRKRHEEYLKLYREEHRERHRNYMRDYMREYRKKNKSTDNKENEIPSS
;
A
#
# COMPACT_ATOMS: atom_id res chain seq x y z
N MET A 1 -14.27 11.66 38.81
CA MET A 1 -15.20 12.13 37.75
C MET A 1 -14.53 11.93 36.40
N PRO A 2 -15.24 11.53 35.34
CA PRO A 2 -14.66 11.50 33.99
C PRO A 2 -14.20 12.91 33.62
N GLU A 3 -12.91 13.04 33.28
CA GLU A 3 -12.35 14.32 32.83
C GLU A 3 -12.62 14.51 31.33
N GLU A 4 -13.01 15.71 30.95
CA GLU A 4 -13.13 16.11 29.56
C GLU A 4 -11.73 16.42 29.00
N LYS A 5 -11.40 15.78 27.88
CA LYS A 5 -10.09 15.89 27.21
C LYS A 5 -10.29 16.08 25.72
N ASN A 6 -9.31 16.70 25.06
CA ASN A 6 -9.33 16.86 23.62
C ASN A 6 -8.61 15.71 22.93
N CYS A 7 -9.21 15.15 21.88
CA CYS A 7 -8.62 14.08 21.10
C CYS A 7 -7.38 14.59 20.34
N THR A 8 -6.25 13.94 20.52
CA THR A 8 -5.00 14.27 19.81
C THR A 8 -5.05 14.04 18.28
N ILE A 9 -6.05 13.32 17.77
CA ILE A 9 -6.21 13.03 16.33
C ILE A 9 -7.18 14.00 15.66
N CYS A 10 -8.39 14.16 16.20
CA CYS A 10 -9.44 14.99 15.57
C CYS A 10 -9.70 16.32 16.27
N GLY A 11 -9.03 16.60 17.40
CA GLY A 11 -9.19 17.83 18.17
C GLY A 11 -10.50 17.96 18.96
N LYS A 12 -11.48 17.06 18.74
CA LYS A 12 -12.80 17.12 19.39
C LYS A 12 -12.71 16.79 20.89
N PRO A 13 -13.51 17.47 21.74
CA PRO A 13 -13.61 17.11 23.15
C PRO A 13 -14.27 15.73 23.30
N PHE A 14 -13.83 14.98 24.31
CA PHE A 14 -14.40 13.69 24.66
C PHE A 14 -14.25 13.42 26.16
N LEU A 15 -15.16 12.62 26.71
CA LEU A 15 -15.08 12.16 28.09
C LEU A 15 -14.18 10.93 28.18
N ALA A 16 -13.11 11.02 28.99
CA ALA A 16 -12.21 9.90 29.22
C ALA A 16 -12.94 8.76 29.93
N ASN A 17 -12.65 7.51 29.53
CA ASN A 17 -13.23 6.35 30.18
C ASN A 17 -12.74 6.26 31.64
N LYS A 18 -13.65 6.00 32.59
CA LYS A 18 -13.35 5.80 34.02
C LYS A 18 -12.22 4.80 34.27
N TYR A 19 -12.14 3.74 33.46
CA TYR A 19 -11.12 2.69 33.59
C TYR A 19 -9.83 2.98 32.81
N ARG A 20 -9.80 4.05 32.01
CA ARG A 20 -8.61 4.48 31.26
C ARG A 20 -8.46 6.01 31.37
N PRO A 21 -8.10 6.54 32.54
CA PRO A 21 -7.98 7.99 32.77
C PRO A 21 -6.91 8.66 31.88
N ASN A 22 -5.91 7.89 31.44
CA ASN A 22 -4.83 8.34 30.54
C ASN A 22 -5.21 8.28 29.05
N GLN A 23 -6.50 8.18 28.73
CA GLN A 23 -6.97 8.18 27.34
C GLN A 23 -6.72 9.55 26.70
N VAL A 24 -6.01 9.57 25.58
CA VAL A 24 -5.63 10.78 24.82
C VAL A 24 -6.33 10.88 23.45
N ILE A 25 -7.12 9.86 23.10
CA ILE A 25 -7.79 9.71 21.80
C ILE A 25 -9.24 9.29 22.04
N CYS A 26 -10.20 9.92 21.36
CA CYS A 26 -11.62 9.64 21.51
C CYS A 26 -12.01 8.25 20.96
N SER A 27 -13.22 7.78 21.31
CA SER A 27 -13.74 6.45 20.94
C SER A 27 -14.24 6.33 19.49
N SER A 28 -14.19 7.39 18.68
CA SER A 28 -14.63 7.32 17.27
C SER A 28 -13.81 6.30 16.48
N LEU A 29 -14.48 5.57 15.58
CA LEU A 29 -13.86 4.53 14.77
C LEU A 29 -12.64 5.04 13.98
N GLU A 30 -12.76 6.21 13.36
CA GLU A 30 -11.68 6.84 12.59
C GLU A 30 -10.45 7.12 13.46
N CYS A 31 -10.64 7.73 14.65
CA CYS A 31 -9.52 8.04 15.53
C CYS A 31 -8.89 6.77 16.13
N GLN A 32 -9.68 5.73 16.43
CA GLN A 32 -9.13 4.45 16.90
C GLN A 32 -8.34 3.74 15.79
N TYR A 33 -8.81 3.79 14.55
CA TYR A 33 -8.09 3.25 13.40
C TYR A 33 -6.77 4.01 13.15
N GLN A 34 -6.82 5.34 13.15
CA GLN A 34 -5.62 6.16 12.98
C GLN A 34 -4.62 5.96 14.12
N ARG A 35 -5.09 5.79 15.36
CA ARG A 35 -4.26 5.39 16.51
C ARG A 35 -3.55 4.07 16.26
N GLN A 36 -4.27 3.07 15.76
CA GLN A 36 -3.70 1.76 15.44
C GLN A 36 -2.60 1.88 14.38
N LEU A 37 -2.83 2.66 13.31
CA LEU A 37 -1.83 2.91 12.28
C LEU A 37 -0.59 3.62 12.83
N ASN A 38 -0.77 4.65 13.66
CA ASN A 38 0.33 5.39 14.29
C ASN A 38 1.15 4.50 15.22
N ASN A 39 0.48 3.66 16.03
CA ASN A 39 1.13 2.68 16.89
C ASN A 39 1.94 1.68 16.06
N MET A 40 1.36 1.16 14.98
CA MET A 40 2.03 0.24 14.07
C MET A 40 3.27 0.87 13.42
N LYS A 41 3.16 2.14 12.98
CA LYS A 41 4.28 2.90 12.40
C LYS A 41 5.41 3.10 13.40
N SER A 42 5.09 3.55 14.62
CA SER A 42 6.08 3.74 15.69
C SER A 42 6.75 2.43 16.08
N TRP A 43 5.97 1.36 16.19
CA TRP A 43 6.47 0.04 16.50
C TRP A 43 7.42 -0.48 15.41
N ARG A 44 7.06 -0.31 14.12
CA ARG A 44 7.92 -0.66 12.98
C ARG A 44 9.22 0.13 12.97
N GLY A 45 9.17 1.43 13.29
CA GLY A 45 10.37 2.27 13.41
C GLY A 45 11.32 1.78 14.50
N LYS A 46 10.78 1.33 15.66
CA LYS A 46 11.58 0.74 16.74
C LYS A 46 12.05 -0.68 16.47
N ASN A 47 11.34 -1.42 15.61
CA ASN A 47 11.59 -2.83 15.29
C ASN A 47 11.83 -3.04 13.79
N PRO A 48 12.84 -2.40 13.20
CA PRO A 48 13.06 -2.42 11.74
C PRO A 48 13.40 -3.83 11.21
N ASN A 49 14.01 -4.67 12.04
CA ASN A 49 14.45 -6.01 11.65
C ASN A 49 13.44 -7.12 11.95
N TYR A 50 12.37 -6.83 12.70
CA TYR A 50 11.40 -7.84 13.13
C TYR A 50 10.72 -8.54 11.94
N PHE A 51 10.38 -7.76 10.90
CA PHE A 51 9.80 -8.31 9.67
C PHE A 51 10.86 -8.83 8.70
N ARG A 52 12.06 -8.25 8.68
CA ARG A 52 13.16 -8.67 7.79
C ARG A 52 13.61 -10.10 8.07
N TYR A 53 13.74 -10.49 9.34
CA TYR A 53 14.20 -11.83 9.69
C TYR A 53 13.22 -12.92 9.25
N ARG A 54 11.91 -12.67 9.39
CA ARG A 54 10.86 -13.57 8.93
C ARG A 54 10.74 -13.57 7.40
N GLU A 55 10.72 -12.42 6.74
CA GLU A 55 10.62 -12.34 5.26
C GLU A 55 11.84 -12.88 4.52
N ALA A 56 13.03 -12.83 5.13
CA ALA A 56 14.27 -13.33 4.53
C ALA A 56 14.44 -14.85 4.66
N ARG A 57 13.95 -15.45 5.76
CA ARG A 57 14.04 -16.92 5.98
C ARG A 57 12.80 -17.69 5.53
N ASP A 58 11.63 -17.06 5.59
CA ASP A 58 10.35 -17.71 5.32
C ASP A 58 9.88 -17.43 3.88
N THR A 59 10.50 -18.12 2.94
CA THR A 59 10.04 -18.15 1.53
C THR A 59 8.69 -18.86 1.38
N SER A 60 8.30 -19.66 2.37
CA SER A 60 7.03 -20.41 2.35
C SER A 60 5.83 -19.48 2.33
N TRP A 61 5.90 -18.32 2.98
CA TRP A 61 4.82 -17.31 2.92
C TRP A 61 4.66 -16.75 1.50
N LYS A 62 5.77 -16.39 0.85
CA LYS A 62 5.75 -15.89 -0.54
C LYS A 62 5.21 -16.94 -1.50
N GLU A 63 5.65 -18.19 -1.36
CA GLU A 63 5.15 -19.30 -2.17
C GLU A 63 3.67 -19.58 -1.88
N THR A 64 3.24 -19.55 -0.62
CA THR A 64 1.83 -19.71 -0.24
C THR A 64 0.96 -18.60 -0.82
N CYS A 65 1.41 -17.34 -0.77
CA CYS A 65 0.69 -16.23 -1.40
C CYS A 65 0.59 -16.40 -2.93
N LYS A 66 1.69 -16.82 -3.57
CA LYS A 66 1.72 -17.11 -5.01
C LYS A 66 0.72 -18.22 -5.35
N GLN A 67 0.73 -19.33 -4.60
CA GLN A 67 -0.19 -20.45 -4.81
C GLN A 67 -1.63 -20.04 -4.58
N ARG A 68 -1.94 -19.32 -3.50
CA ARG A 68 -3.30 -18.80 -3.26
C ARG A 68 -3.78 -17.89 -4.39
N SER A 69 -2.90 -17.04 -4.92
CA SER A 69 -3.22 -16.19 -6.07
C SER A 69 -3.48 -17.01 -7.34
N LEU A 70 -2.69 -18.06 -7.59
CA LEU A 70 -2.92 -18.97 -8.72
C LEU A 70 -4.23 -19.73 -8.58
N ASP A 71 -4.49 -20.29 -7.40
CA ASP A 71 -5.73 -21.01 -7.08
C ASP A 71 -6.95 -20.11 -7.21
N TRP A 72 -6.86 -18.88 -6.71
CA TRP A 72 -7.94 -17.92 -6.86
C TRP A 72 -8.21 -17.64 -8.33
N ARG A 73 -7.17 -17.40 -9.13
CA ARG A 73 -7.31 -17.18 -10.59
C ARG A 73 -7.91 -18.39 -11.30
N LYS A 74 -7.53 -19.60 -10.91
CA LYS A 74 -8.08 -20.85 -11.47
C LYS A 74 -9.56 -21.02 -11.15
N ARG A 75 -9.98 -20.68 -9.92
CA ARG A 75 -11.39 -20.79 -9.51
C ARG A 75 -12.26 -19.65 -10.04
N HIS A 76 -11.67 -18.52 -10.41
CA HIS A 76 -12.38 -17.31 -10.82
C HIS A 76 -12.06 -16.93 -12.27
N GLU A 77 -11.97 -17.92 -13.16
CA GLU A 77 -11.63 -17.72 -14.57
C GLU A 77 -12.68 -16.88 -15.31
N GLU A 78 -13.97 -17.19 -15.11
CA GLU A 78 -15.09 -16.43 -15.69
C GLU A 78 -15.09 -14.96 -15.22
N TYR A 79 -14.84 -14.72 -13.93
CA TYR A 79 -14.70 -13.35 -13.41
C TYR A 79 -13.57 -12.60 -14.11
N LEU A 80 -12.40 -13.23 -14.27
CA LEU A 80 -11.26 -12.61 -14.96
C LEU A 80 -11.56 -12.33 -16.42
N LYS A 81 -12.34 -13.18 -17.09
CA LYS A 81 -12.78 -12.97 -18.47
C LYS A 81 -13.67 -11.74 -18.57
N LEU A 82 -14.72 -11.66 -17.75
CA LEU A 82 -15.63 -10.51 -17.70
C LEU A 82 -14.89 -9.22 -17.35
N TYR A 83 -14.00 -9.27 -16.36
CA TYR A 83 -13.18 -8.12 -15.96
C TYR A 83 -12.30 -7.61 -17.11
N ARG A 84 -11.65 -8.53 -17.86
CA ARG A 84 -10.84 -8.16 -19.04
C ARG A 84 -11.67 -7.59 -20.17
N GLU A 85 -12.91 -8.04 -20.33
CA GLU A 85 -13.83 -7.54 -21.34
C GLU A 85 -14.31 -6.13 -20.99
N GLU A 86 -14.79 -5.93 -19.77
CA GLU A 86 -15.24 -4.64 -19.24
C GLU A 86 -14.12 -3.59 -19.29
N HIS A 87 -12.88 -3.98 -18.96
CA HIS A 87 -11.75 -3.06 -18.87
C HIS A 87 -10.89 -3.02 -20.15
N ARG A 88 -11.33 -3.65 -21.24
CA ARG A 88 -10.56 -3.81 -22.49
C ARG A 88 -10.11 -2.48 -23.07
N GLU A 89 -11.01 -1.50 -23.13
CA GLU A 89 -10.74 -0.20 -23.73
C GLU A 89 -9.75 0.62 -22.89
N ARG A 90 -9.97 0.67 -21.57
CA ARG A 90 -9.04 1.30 -20.63
C ARG A 90 -7.65 0.70 -20.74
N HIS A 91 -7.56 -0.63 -20.80
CA HIS A 91 -6.28 -1.33 -20.95
C HIS A 91 -5.60 -1.00 -22.29
N ARG A 92 -6.34 -0.91 -23.40
CA ARG A 92 -5.79 -0.51 -24.70
C ARG A 92 -5.24 0.92 -24.67
N ASN A 93 -5.96 1.85 -24.08
CA ASN A 93 -5.52 3.25 -23.97
C ASN A 93 -4.26 3.35 -23.09
N TYR A 94 -4.26 2.69 -21.94
CA TYR A 94 -3.08 2.58 -21.08
C TYR A 94 -1.88 2.01 -21.83
N MET A 95 -2.03 0.89 -22.56
CA MET A 95 -0.93 0.29 -23.31
C MET A 95 -0.44 1.17 -24.45
N ARG A 96 -1.33 1.91 -25.12
CA ARG A 96 -0.96 2.87 -26.17
C ARG A 96 -0.09 3.98 -25.60
N ASP A 97 -0.49 4.56 -24.47
CA ASP A 97 0.24 5.64 -23.82
C ASP A 97 1.56 5.14 -23.23
N TYR A 98 1.55 3.97 -22.59
CA TYR A 98 2.76 3.30 -22.10
C TYR A 98 3.77 3.09 -23.23
N MET A 99 3.34 2.55 -24.38
CA MET A 99 4.24 2.32 -25.53
C MET A 99 4.72 3.62 -26.17
N ARG A 100 3.91 4.69 -26.14
CA ARG A 100 4.33 6.02 -26.59
C ARG A 100 5.46 6.55 -25.72
N GLU A 101 5.31 6.49 -24.40
CA GLU A 101 6.35 6.93 -23.46
C GLU A 101 7.60 6.04 -23.52
N TYR A 102 7.42 4.72 -23.64
CA TYR A 102 8.54 3.79 -23.81
C TYR A 102 9.36 4.12 -25.07
N ARG A 103 8.72 4.37 -26.22
CA ARG A 103 9.40 4.75 -27.46
C ARG A 103 10.10 6.12 -27.35
N LYS A 104 9.49 7.10 -26.69
CA LYS A 104 10.14 8.40 -26.43
C LYS A 104 11.40 8.21 -25.60
N LYS A 105 11.33 7.40 -24.54
CA LYS A 105 12.48 7.10 -23.68
C LYS A 105 13.60 6.42 -24.47
N ASN A 106 13.29 5.42 -25.28
CA ASN A 106 14.30 4.74 -26.10
C ASN A 106 14.89 5.66 -27.19
N LYS A 107 14.07 6.52 -27.81
CA LYS A 107 14.58 7.52 -28.77
C LYS A 107 15.49 8.55 -28.11
N SER A 108 15.23 8.89 -26.85
CA SER A 108 16.08 9.80 -26.06
C SER A 108 17.40 9.15 -25.60
N THR A 109 17.43 7.83 -25.43
CA THR A 109 18.67 7.10 -25.14
C THR A 109 19.51 6.94 -26.40
N ASP A 110 18.90 6.62 -27.55
CA ASP A 110 19.61 6.53 -28.84
C ASP A 110 20.20 7.89 -29.27
N ASN A 111 19.48 9.00 -29.05
CA ASN A 111 20.02 10.34 -29.34
C ASN A 111 21.17 10.74 -28.41
N LYS A 112 21.21 10.24 -27.16
CA LYS A 112 22.30 10.52 -26.21
C LYS A 112 23.59 9.74 -26.54
N GLU A 113 23.47 8.56 -27.13
CA GLU A 113 24.63 7.77 -27.54
C GLU A 113 25.28 8.30 -28.83
N ASN A 114 24.54 9.05 -29.65
CA ASN A 114 25.04 9.67 -30.88
C ASN A 114 25.63 11.09 -30.69
N GLU A 115 25.63 11.64 -29.47
CA GLU A 115 26.22 12.95 -29.11
C GLU A 115 27.58 12.82 -28.38
N ILE A 116 28.29 11.70 -28.54
CA ILE A 116 29.68 11.58 -28.07
C ILE A 116 30.58 12.24 -29.13
N PRO A 117 31.25 13.38 -28.86
CA PRO A 117 32.12 14.03 -29.82
C PRO A 117 33.35 13.16 -30.06
N SER A 118 33.61 12.88 -31.34
CA SER A 118 34.87 12.32 -31.82
C SER A 118 35.99 13.29 -31.43
N SER A 119 36.89 12.83 -30.55
CA SER A 119 38.14 13.54 -30.24
C SER A 119 39.13 13.44 -31.39
#